data_AF-A0A9Q5X2P1-F1
#
_entry.id   AF-A0A9Q5X2P1-F1
#
_cell.length_a   1.000
_cell.length_b   1.000
_cell.length_c   1.000
_cell.angle_alpha   90.00
_cell.angle_beta   90.00
_cell.angle_gamma   90.00
#
_symmetry.space_group_name_H-M   'P 1'
#
loop_
_entity.id
_entity.type
_entity.pdbx_description
1 polymer ?
#
loop_
_entity_poly.entity_id
_entity_poly.type
_entity_poly.pdbx_seq_one_letter_code
_entity_poly.pdbx_strand_id
1 'polypeptide(L)'
;MTNLFVIGNGFDLAHGLKTSYEDFKLYLMEQVADIVEYELVVPEGTEYPDGDIVYNTSEVISMLLFLINEAELASKYTSKEGKDFIGFEIETKWMDVETSLGNLDFDMVFDNISETEDDEWAVAANNSALADNLIKPVSMLLEYFTEWINLITVHAIKPKVDFNKRIHKKDQFLTFNYTETLEVVYKIKQENICHIHGKQNQSIILGHGKRDNYTETISNIGSADGLNEIHNILRKDTDKCLRDNFKFFENLSNCNVSKIYSYGFSFNDVDAVYLREICEKIDTEKVTWYFNDYNLSEVHQNVLEEELRSYGFQGNYGTYSVNL
;
A
#
# COMPACT_ATOMS: atom_id res chain seq x y z
N MET A 1 26.95 -10.29 -16.25
CA MET A 1 26.01 -9.17 -16.32
C MET A 1 24.64 -9.76 -16.09
N THR A 2 23.92 -9.15 -15.17
CA THR A 2 22.62 -9.61 -14.67
C THR A 2 21.64 -8.45 -14.83
N ASN A 3 20.39 -8.73 -15.15
CA ASN A 3 19.36 -7.70 -15.11
C ASN A 3 18.68 -7.68 -13.73
N LEU A 4 18.30 -6.50 -13.27
CA LEU A 4 17.40 -6.35 -12.14
C LEU A 4 16.02 -5.96 -12.67
N PHE A 5 14.99 -6.67 -12.23
CA PHE A 5 13.60 -6.33 -12.50
C PHE A 5 12.96 -5.74 -11.24
N VAL A 6 12.33 -4.58 -11.37
CA VAL A 6 11.52 -3.95 -10.34
C VAL A 6 10.07 -4.10 -10.77
N ILE A 7 9.35 -5.02 -10.11
CA ILE A 7 8.01 -5.46 -10.49
C ILE A 7 7.01 -4.90 -9.49
N GLY A 8 5.99 -4.19 -9.98
CA GLY A 8 4.89 -3.73 -9.16
C GLY A 8 3.53 -4.19 -9.67
N ASN A 9 2.47 -3.75 -9.00
CA ASN A 9 1.13 -4.34 -9.13
C ASN A 9 0.58 -4.30 -10.56
N GLY A 10 0.98 -3.31 -11.36
CA GLY A 10 0.64 -3.23 -12.77
C GLY A 10 1.10 -4.46 -13.59
N PHE A 11 2.10 -5.20 -13.12
CA PHE A 11 2.49 -6.48 -13.70
C PHE A 11 1.38 -7.52 -13.54
N ASP A 12 0.85 -7.71 -12.34
CA ASP A 12 -0.23 -8.68 -12.08
C ASP A 12 -1.51 -8.27 -12.82
N LEU A 13 -1.84 -6.97 -12.81
CA LEU A 13 -2.96 -6.41 -13.56
C LEU A 13 -2.82 -6.67 -15.07
N ALA A 14 -1.61 -6.53 -15.62
CA ALA A 14 -1.36 -6.85 -17.02
C ALA A 14 -1.57 -8.34 -17.33
N HIS A 15 -1.48 -9.23 -16.34
CA HIS A 15 -1.81 -10.65 -16.45
C HIS A 15 -3.29 -10.97 -16.19
N GLY A 16 -4.12 -9.95 -15.96
CA GLY A 16 -5.55 -10.10 -15.71
C GLY A 16 -5.88 -10.57 -14.29
N LEU A 17 -4.94 -10.43 -13.35
CA LEU A 17 -5.19 -10.68 -11.95
C LEU A 17 -5.98 -9.53 -11.32
N LYS A 18 -6.91 -9.88 -10.44
CA LYS A 18 -7.67 -8.93 -9.62
C LYS A 18 -6.86 -8.52 -8.41
N THR A 19 -5.85 -7.68 -8.61
CA THR A 19 -4.91 -7.24 -7.56
C THR A 19 -4.93 -5.73 -7.33
N SER A 20 -5.85 -4.99 -7.96
CA SER A 20 -5.98 -3.56 -7.70
C SER A 20 -6.59 -3.30 -6.32
N TYR A 21 -6.37 -2.13 -5.74
CA TYR A 21 -7.07 -1.74 -4.52
C TYR A 21 -8.59 -1.62 -4.73
N GLU A 22 -9.03 -1.36 -5.96
CA GLU A 22 -10.46 -1.43 -6.31
C GLU A 22 -10.99 -2.87 -6.22
N ASP A 23 -10.22 -3.86 -6.66
CA ASP A 23 -10.59 -5.27 -6.50
C ASP A 23 -10.66 -5.67 -5.01
N PHE A 24 -9.80 -5.08 -4.16
CA PHE A 24 -9.87 -5.26 -2.71
C PHE A 24 -11.13 -4.62 -2.10
N LYS A 25 -11.47 -3.40 -2.52
CA LYS A 25 -12.73 -2.73 -2.13
C LYS A 25 -13.94 -3.61 -2.47
N LEU A 26 -13.99 -4.13 -3.70
CA LEU A 26 -15.07 -5.03 -4.13
C LEU A 26 -15.10 -6.31 -3.29
N TYR A 27 -13.95 -6.89 -2.96
CA TYR A 27 -13.88 -8.06 -2.07
C TYR A 27 -14.49 -7.79 -0.69
N LEU A 28 -14.18 -6.63 -0.08
CA LEU A 28 -14.78 -6.21 1.19
C LEU A 28 -16.30 -6.10 1.07
N MET A 29 -16.77 -5.48 -0.02
CA MET A 29 -18.20 -5.29 -0.27
C MET A 29 -18.94 -6.62 -0.48
N GLU A 30 -18.28 -7.64 -1.00
CA GLU A 30 -18.86 -8.97 -1.19
C GLU A 30 -18.98 -9.77 0.12
N GLN A 31 -18.32 -9.38 1.21
CA GLN A 31 -18.36 -10.12 2.48
C GLN A 31 -19.64 -9.90 3.28
N VAL A 32 -20.36 -8.80 3.05
CA VAL A 32 -21.50 -8.38 3.87
C VAL A 32 -22.64 -7.85 2.98
N ALA A 33 -23.89 -8.06 3.40
CA ALA A 33 -25.06 -7.67 2.60
C ALA A 33 -25.50 -6.22 2.86
N ASP A 34 -25.25 -5.71 4.06
CA ASP A 34 -25.76 -4.43 4.54
C ASP A 34 -24.59 -3.48 4.83
N ILE A 35 -24.15 -2.74 3.81
CA ILE A 35 -23.04 -1.79 3.89
C ILE A 35 -23.58 -0.36 3.94
N VAL A 36 -23.00 0.43 4.82
CA VAL A 36 -23.26 1.86 4.93
C VAL A 36 -21.99 2.62 4.52
N GLU A 37 -21.99 3.24 3.33
CA GLU A 37 -20.81 3.95 2.80
C GLU A 37 -20.89 5.48 2.93
N TYR A 38 -22.06 6.03 3.27
CA TYR A 38 -22.36 7.47 3.22
C TYR A 38 -22.39 8.15 4.60
N GLU A 39 -22.30 7.38 5.68
CA GLU A 39 -22.20 7.87 7.05
C GLU A 39 -21.20 7.01 7.81
N LEU A 40 -20.55 7.62 8.80
CA LEU A 40 -19.61 6.93 9.65
C LEU A 40 -20.36 6.01 10.63
N VAL A 41 -20.14 4.71 10.47
CA VAL A 41 -20.55 3.71 11.46
C VAL A 41 -19.36 3.42 12.36
N VAL A 42 -19.51 3.59 13.68
CA VAL A 42 -18.47 3.26 14.67
C VAL A 42 -18.79 1.89 15.27
N PRO A 43 -17.98 0.84 15.02
CA PRO A 43 -18.25 -0.50 15.52
C PRO A 43 -18.13 -0.58 17.04
N GLU A 44 -19.06 -1.27 17.69
CA GLU A 44 -18.98 -1.51 19.15
C GLU A 44 -18.43 -2.90 19.46
N GLY A 45 -17.39 -2.95 20.29
CA GLY A 45 -16.81 -4.21 20.74
C GLY A 45 -17.69 -4.95 21.75
N THR A 46 -17.99 -6.22 21.49
CA THR A 46 -18.66 -7.10 22.45
C THR A 46 -17.64 -8.01 23.13
N GLU A 47 -17.51 -7.91 24.45
CA GLU A 47 -16.62 -8.77 25.25
C GLU A 47 -17.26 -10.14 25.48
N TYR A 48 -16.52 -11.21 25.16
CA TYR A 48 -16.90 -12.60 25.37
C TYR A 48 -16.34 -13.11 26.71
N PRO A 49 -16.90 -14.21 27.27
CA PRO A 49 -16.47 -14.74 28.58
C PRO A 49 -15.01 -15.17 28.69
N ASP A 50 -14.32 -15.37 27.57
CA ASP A 50 -12.88 -15.68 27.49
C ASP A 50 -11.99 -14.42 27.47
N GLY A 51 -12.60 -13.22 27.42
CA GLY A 51 -11.93 -11.93 27.35
C GLY A 51 -11.69 -11.44 25.93
N ASP A 52 -12.13 -12.17 24.91
CA ASP A 52 -12.01 -11.74 23.51
C ASP A 52 -13.07 -10.67 23.21
N ILE A 53 -12.66 -9.62 22.47
CA ILE A 53 -13.56 -8.58 21.98
C ILE A 53 -13.86 -8.88 20.51
N VAL A 54 -15.15 -9.03 20.21
CA VAL A 54 -15.64 -9.31 18.86
C VAL A 54 -16.43 -8.11 18.35
N TYR A 55 -16.23 -7.79 17.07
CA TYR A 55 -16.90 -6.70 16.38
C TYR A 55 -17.83 -7.24 15.30
N ASN A 56 -18.89 -6.49 15.01
CA ASN A 56 -19.76 -6.80 13.88
C ASN A 56 -19.01 -6.52 12.56
N THR A 57 -18.85 -7.55 11.72
CA THR A 57 -18.15 -7.45 10.43
C THR A 57 -18.73 -6.37 9.51
N SER A 58 -20.05 -6.19 9.48
CA SER A 58 -20.73 -5.18 8.65
C SER A 58 -20.38 -3.77 9.09
N GLU A 59 -20.35 -3.52 10.42
CA GLU A 59 -19.97 -2.22 10.98
C GLU A 59 -18.50 -1.92 10.71
N VAL A 60 -17.61 -2.89 10.92
CA VAL A 60 -16.17 -2.72 10.67
C VAL A 60 -15.92 -2.42 9.19
N ILE A 61 -16.51 -3.18 8.27
CA ILE A 61 -16.32 -2.95 6.84
C ILE A 61 -16.92 -1.60 6.41
N SER A 62 -18.10 -1.24 6.92
CA SER A 62 -18.73 0.07 6.65
C SER A 62 -17.83 1.23 7.11
N MET A 63 -17.30 1.14 8.33
CA MET A 63 -16.34 2.12 8.86
C MET A 63 -15.09 2.25 7.98
N LEU A 64 -14.45 1.12 7.65
CA LEU A 64 -13.23 1.10 6.84
C LEU A 64 -13.47 1.69 5.44
N LEU A 65 -14.57 1.32 4.80
CA LEU A 65 -14.96 1.85 3.49
C LEU A 65 -15.18 3.37 3.55
N PHE A 66 -15.92 3.86 4.54
CA PHE A 66 -16.16 5.28 4.75
C PHE A 66 -14.84 6.04 4.93
N LEU A 67 -13.99 5.62 5.88
CA LEU A 67 -12.74 6.31 6.20
C LEU A 67 -11.77 6.35 5.01
N ILE A 68 -11.62 5.24 4.28
CA ILE A 68 -10.71 5.19 3.13
C ILE A 68 -11.29 5.99 1.96
N ASN A 69 -12.59 5.94 1.72
CA ASN A 69 -13.24 6.75 0.68
C ASN A 69 -13.04 8.25 0.95
N GLU A 70 -13.25 8.70 2.19
CA GLU A 70 -13.05 10.10 2.59
C GLU A 70 -11.60 10.53 2.38
N ALA A 71 -10.63 9.70 2.78
CA ALA A 71 -9.20 9.99 2.55
C ALA A 71 -8.83 10.02 1.05
N GLU A 72 -9.38 9.12 0.24
CA GLU A 72 -9.20 9.08 -1.22
C GLU A 72 -9.86 10.28 -1.94
N LEU A 73 -10.93 10.85 -1.37
CA LEU A 73 -11.53 12.08 -1.86
C LEU A 73 -10.70 13.29 -1.45
N ALA A 74 -10.31 13.39 -0.18
CA ALA A 74 -9.51 14.49 0.35
C ALA A 74 -8.17 14.64 -0.38
N SER A 75 -7.50 13.53 -0.75
CA SER A 75 -6.26 13.54 -1.52
C SER A 75 -6.41 14.16 -2.92
N LYS A 76 -7.60 14.07 -3.53
CA LYS A 76 -7.88 14.65 -4.87
C LYS A 76 -8.12 16.16 -4.80
N TYR A 77 -8.80 16.63 -3.75
CA TYR A 77 -9.23 18.03 -3.63
C TYR A 77 -8.21 18.95 -2.95
N THR A 78 -7.23 18.40 -2.23
CA THR A 78 -6.15 19.17 -1.59
C THR A 78 -5.21 19.90 -2.56
N SER A 79 -5.35 19.67 -3.88
CA SER A 79 -4.65 20.45 -4.92
C SER A 79 -5.32 21.79 -5.30
N LYS A 80 -6.52 22.10 -4.79
CA LYS A 80 -7.17 23.40 -4.98
C LYS A 80 -7.95 23.81 -3.73
N GLU A 81 -7.52 24.93 -3.15
CA GLU A 81 -8.19 25.79 -2.17
C GLU A 81 -9.54 25.31 -1.62
N GLY A 82 -9.59 25.09 -0.31
CA GLY A 82 -10.79 25.31 0.50
C GLY A 82 -11.68 24.09 0.69
N LYS A 83 -11.85 23.72 1.95
CA LYS A 83 -12.86 22.77 2.43
C LYS A 83 -14.26 23.27 2.06
N ASP A 84 -14.79 22.82 0.94
CA ASP A 84 -16.23 22.77 0.71
C ASP A 84 -16.59 21.31 0.37
N PHE A 85 -17.18 20.64 1.35
CA PHE A 85 -17.73 19.31 1.23
C PHE A 85 -18.90 19.35 0.24
N ILE A 86 -18.69 18.87 -0.98
CA ILE A 86 -19.77 18.71 -1.96
C ILE A 86 -20.19 17.25 -1.93
N GLY A 87 -21.21 16.96 -1.10
CA GLY A 87 -21.94 15.70 -1.08
C GLY A 87 -22.68 15.47 -2.40
N PHE A 88 -21.96 14.96 -3.39
CA PHE A 88 -22.53 14.34 -4.58
C PHE A 88 -21.85 12.98 -4.74
N GLU A 89 -22.63 11.95 -5.05
CA GLU A 89 -22.20 10.58 -5.34
C GLU A 89 -21.07 10.56 -6.39
N ILE A 90 -19.83 10.71 -5.93
CA ILE A 90 -18.65 10.41 -6.70
C ILE A 90 -18.29 9.00 -6.29
N GLU A 91 -18.48 8.07 -7.22
CA GLU A 91 -17.95 6.71 -7.09
C GLU A 91 -16.43 6.83 -6.83
N THR A 92 -16.05 6.62 -5.57
CA THR A 92 -14.67 6.83 -5.13
C THR A 92 -13.84 5.62 -5.50
N LYS A 93 -12.93 5.81 -6.46
CA LYS A 93 -11.93 4.81 -6.84
C LYS A 93 -10.76 4.79 -5.87
N TRP A 94 -10.39 3.59 -5.42
CA TRP A 94 -9.23 3.33 -4.58
C TRP A 94 -7.98 3.25 -5.45
N MET A 95 -7.23 4.35 -5.53
CA MET A 95 -6.03 4.44 -6.37
C MET A 95 -4.75 4.56 -5.56
N ASP A 96 -4.79 5.25 -4.42
CA ASP A 96 -3.61 5.55 -3.61
C ASP A 96 -3.83 5.20 -2.14
N VAL A 97 -4.31 3.98 -1.90
CA VAL A 97 -4.72 3.51 -0.57
C VAL A 97 -3.58 3.65 0.44
N GLU A 98 -2.34 3.39 0.06
CA GLU A 98 -1.21 3.52 0.99
C GLU A 98 -1.02 4.95 1.49
N THR A 99 -1.22 5.95 0.64
CA THR A 99 -1.25 7.36 1.08
C THR A 99 -2.50 7.63 1.91
N SER A 100 -3.67 7.15 1.47
CA SER A 100 -4.95 7.33 2.16
C SER A 100 -4.93 6.78 3.60
N LEU A 101 -4.30 5.64 3.84
CA LEU A 101 -4.14 5.04 5.17
C LEU A 101 -3.36 5.93 6.15
N GLY A 102 -2.48 6.79 5.65
CA GLY A 102 -1.76 7.77 6.48
C GLY A 102 -2.54 9.06 6.71
N ASN A 103 -3.74 9.19 6.14
CA ASN A 103 -4.58 10.38 6.15
C ASN A 103 -6.02 10.08 6.60
N LEU A 104 -6.27 8.92 7.22
CA LEU A 104 -7.59 8.60 7.78
C LEU A 104 -7.98 9.65 8.83
N ASP A 105 -9.18 10.19 8.69
CA ASP A 105 -9.75 11.20 9.58
C ASP A 105 -10.73 10.54 10.55
N PHE A 106 -10.40 10.57 11.83
CA PHE A 106 -11.22 10.00 12.90
C PHE A 106 -11.98 11.07 13.68
N ASP A 107 -11.89 12.36 13.33
CA ASP A 107 -12.48 13.44 14.12
C ASP A 107 -13.99 13.26 14.29
N MET A 108 -14.69 12.80 13.25
CA MET A 108 -16.13 12.51 13.29
C MET A 108 -16.54 11.47 14.35
N VAL A 109 -15.61 10.63 14.82
CA VAL A 109 -15.89 9.67 15.91
C VAL A 109 -16.16 10.40 17.24
N PHE A 110 -15.57 11.59 17.43
CA PHE A 110 -15.56 12.30 18.71
C PHE A 110 -16.60 13.44 18.79
N ASP A 111 -17.20 13.82 17.66
CA ASP A 111 -18.11 14.99 17.56
C ASP A 111 -19.21 14.99 18.63
N ASN A 112 -19.85 13.85 18.86
CA ASN A 112 -20.98 13.72 19.79
C ASN A 112 -20.64 13.92 21.28
N ILE A 113 -19.39 13.66 21.69
CA ILE A 113 -18.99 13.77 23.10
C ILE A 113 -18.86 15.24 23.50
N SER A 114 -18.23 16.03 22.65
CA SER A 114 -17.96 17.45 22.91
C SER A 114 -19.23 18.29 23.09
N GLU A 115 -20.35 17.83 22.53
CA GLU A 115 -21.66 18.50 22.62
C GLU A 115 -22.45 18.15 23.88
N THR A 116 -22.09 17.08 24.59
CA THR A 116 -22.91 16.49 25.66
C THR A 116 -22.28 16.53 27.05
N GLU A 117 -20.96 16.75 27.15
CA GLU A 117 -20.22 16.76 28.41
C GLU A 117 -19.44 18.06 28.63
N ASP A 118 -19.68 18.74 29.76
CA ASP A 118 -19.00 19.99 30.13
C ASP A 118 -17.70 19.75 30.94
N ASP A 119 -17.46 18.53 31.44
CA ASP A 119 -16.24 18.19 32.20
C ASP A 119 -15.13 17.68 31.28
N GLU A 120 -14.07 18.48 31.14
CA GLU A 120 -12.89 18.16 30.32
C GLU A 120 -12.29 16.78 30.65
N TRP A 121 -12.33 16.34 31.91
CA TRP A 121 -11.82 15.02 32.29
C TRP A 121 -12.71 13.88 31.81
N ALA A 122 -14.03 14.08 31.85
CA ALA A 122 -15.00 13.12 31.33
C ALA A 122 -14.90 13.03 29.80
N VAL A 123 -14.77 14.18 29.12
CA VAL A 123 -14.52 14.25 27.67
C VAL A 123 -13.24 13.49 27.31
N ALA A 124 -12.13 13.74 28.01
CA ALA A 124 -10.87 13.06 27.76
C ALA A 124 -10.96 11.54 27.96
N ALA A 125 -11.64 11.09 29.02
CA ALA A 125 -11.83 9.67 29.30
C ALA A 125 -12.69 8.97 28.23
N ASN A 126 -13.77 9.61 27.79
CA ASN A 126 -14.65 9.08 26.74
C ASN A 126 -13.92 9.03 25.38
N ASN A 127 -13.19 10.09 25.02
CA ASN A 127 -12.39 10.13 23.79
C ASN A 127 -11.29 9.05 23.79
N SER A 128 -10.63 8.81 24.93
CA SER A 128 -9.67 7.72 25.06
C SER A 128 -10.35 6.37 24.80
N ALA A 129 -11.49 6.11 25.43
CA ALA A 129 -12.22 4.85 25.25
C ALA A 129 -12.69 4.63 23.80
N LEU A 130 -13.16 5.69 23.12
CA LEU A 130 -13.52 5.62 21.71
C LEU A 130 -12.30 5.34 20.83
N ALA A 131 -11.19 6.04 21.04
CA ALA A 131 -9.97 5.83 20.27
C ALA A 131 -9.45 4.40 20.43
N ASP A 132 -9.46 3.86 21.65
CA ASP A 132 -9.04 2.49 21.93
C ASP A 132 -9.95 1.47 21.24
N ASN A 133 -11.26 1.73 21.21
CA ASN A 133 -12.24 0.87 20.56
C ASN A 133 -12.06 0.79 19.02
N LEU A 134 -11.39 1.77 18.40
CA LEU A 134 -11.09 1.77 16.96
C LEU A 134 -9.87 0.92 16.59
N ILE A 135 -8.94 0.66 17.53
CA ILE A 135 -7.66 0.00 17.26
C ILE A 135 -7.87 -1.36 16.57
N LYS A 136 -8.69 -2.22 17.17
CA LYS A 136 -8.93 -3.57 16.63
C LYS A 136 -9.67 -3.53 15.29
N PRO A 137 -10.82 -2.82 15.15
CA PRO A 137 -11.50 -2.65 13.86
C PRO A 137 -10.59 -2.16 12.73
N VAL A 138 -9.75 -1.16 12.98
CA VAL A 138 -8.83 -0.65 11.96
C VAL A 138 -7.76 -1.68 11.60
N SER A 139 -7.24 -2.41 12.59
CA SER A 139 -6.25 -3.47 12.35
C SER A 139 -6.79 -4.63 11.49
N MET A 140 -8.10 -4.90 11.53
CA MET A 140 -8.75 -5.95 10.72
C MET A 140 -8.66 -5.67 9.22
N LEU A 141 -8.41 -4.43 8.79
CA LEU A 141 -8.12 -4.12 7.39
C LEU A 141 -6.94 -4.95 6.85
N LEU A 142 -5.88 -5.10 7.64
CA LEU A 142 -4.69 -5.87 7.25
C LEU A 142 -4.98 -7.37 7.19
N GLU A 143 -5.87 -7.85 8.06
CA GLU A 143 -6.36 -9.24 8.06
C GLU A 143 -7.17 -9.50 6.78
N TYR A 144 -8.18 -8.68 6.48
CA TYR A 144 -8.97 -8.78 5.25
C TYR A 144 -8.13 -8.67 3.98
N PHE A 145 -7.14 -7.76 3.97
CA PHE A 145 -6.23 -7.64 2.84
C PHE A 145 -5.41 -8.92 2.64
N THR A 146 -4.92 -9.51 3.73
CA THR A 146 -4.17 -10.77 3.70
C THR A 146 -5.03 -11.93 3.20
N GLU A 147 -6.26 -12.04 3.71
CA GLU A 147 -7.23 -13.05 3.27
C GLU A 147 -7.53 -12.92 1.77
N TRP A 148 -7.84 -11.70 1.32
CA TRP A 148 -8.10 -11.39 -0.08
C TRP A 148 -6.94 -11.81 -0.99
N ILE A 149 -5.72 -11.39 -0.67
CA ILE A 149 -4.53 -11.74 -1.45
C ILE A 149 -4.37 -13.26 -1.54
N ASN A 150 -4.63 -14.01 -0.47
CA ASN A 150 -4.52 -15.47 -0.45
C ASN A 150 -5.56 -16.19 -1.33
N LEU A 151 -6.65 -15.53 -1.70
CA LEU A 151 -7.67 -16.07 -2.62
C LEU A 151 -7.28 -15.96 -4.10
N ILE A 152 -6.28 -15.11 -4.44
CA ILE A 152 -5.90 -14.82 -5.82
C ILE A 152 -5.15 -16.01 -6.45
N THR A 153 -5.69 -16.61 -7.51
CA THR A 153 -5.08 -17.77 -8.16
C THR A 153 -4.25 -17.40 -9.39
N VAL A 154 -2.99 -17.87 -9.44
CA VAL A 154 -2.06 -17.61 -10.57
C VAL A 154 -1.92 -18.77 -11.57
N HIS A 155 -2.48 -19.94 -11.28
CA HIS A 155 -2.22 -21.20 -12.03
C HIS A 155 -2.76 -21.23 -13.46
N ALA A 156 -3.80 -20.45 -13.77
CA ALA A 156 -4.42 -20.43 -15.09
C ALA A 156 -3.80 -19.40 -16.05
N ILE A 157 -2.82 -18.62 -15.57
CA ILE A 157 -2.24 -17.49 -16.30
C ILE A 157 -1.17 -17.98 -17.27
N LYS A 158 -1.17 -17.41 -18.47
CA LYS A 158 -0.13 -17.66 -19.47
C LYS A 158 0.96 -16.59 -19.38
N PRO A 159 2.24 -16.96 -19.56
CA PRO A 159 3.32 -15.98 -19.60
C PRO A 159 3.14 -15.07 -20.81
N LYS A 160 3.39 -13.76 -20.61
CA LYS A 160 3.52 -12.82 -21.72
C LYS A 160 4.82 -13.10 -22.47
N VAL A 161 4.70 -13.35 -23.78
CA VAL A 161 5.81 -13.84 -24.61
C VAL A 161 6.99 -12.90 -24.61
N ASP A 162 6.75 -11.59 -24.70
CA ASP A 162 7.83 -10.59 -24.80
C ASP A 162 8.56 -10.37 -23.49
N PHE A 163 7.86 -10.46 -22.36
CA PHE A 163 8.50 -10.47 -21.04
C PHE A 163 9.32 -11.75 -20.84
N ASN A 164 8.76 -12.91 -21.20
CA ASN A 164 9.44 -14.20 -21.08
C ASN A 164 10.72 -14.31 -21.92
N LYS A 165 10.78 -13.63 -23.08
CA LYS A 165 12.00 -13.55 -23.91
C LYS A 165 13.09 -12.68 -23.28
N ARG A 166 12.72 -11.76 -22.40
CA ARG A 166 13.62 -10.75 -21.80
C ARG A 166 14.29 -11.25 -20.53
N ILE A 167 13.61 -12.12 -19.78
CA ILE A 167 14.13 -12.67 -18.53
C ILE A 167 15.18 -13.76 -18.77
N HIS A 168 16.17 -13.83 -17.89
CA HIS A 168 17.21 -14.85 -17.88
C HIS A 168 17.33 -15.49 -16.50
N LYS A 169 17.87 -16.72 -16.43
CA LYS A 169 17.94 -17.53 -15.19
C LYS A 169 18.72 -16.89 -14.04
N LYS A 170 19.59 -15.92 -14.32
CA LYS A 170 20.43 -15.25 -13.31
C LYS A 170 19.85 -13.89 -12.88
N ASP A 171 18.84 -13.40 -13.59
CA ASP A 171 18.24 -12.11 -13.32
C ASP A 171 17.62 -12.08 -11.93
N GLN A 172 17.70 -10.92 -11.30
CA GLN A 172 17.20 -10.66 -9.96
C GLN A 172 15.88 -9.89 -10.06
N PHE A 173 14.96 -10.15 -9.13
CA PHE A 173 13.62 -9.56 -9.13
C PHE A 173 13.37 -8.96 -7.74
N LEU A 174 13.17 -7.66 -7.69
CA LEU A 174 12.53 -6.99 -6.57
C LEU A 174 11.06 -6.84 -6.92
N THR A 175 10.18 -7.50 -6.19
CA THR A 175 8.74 -7.47 -6.45
C THR A 175 7.98 -6.89 -5.27
N PHE A 176 7.06 -5.99 -5.58
CA PHE A 176 6.09 -5.38 -4.69
C PHE A 176 4.74 -6.12 -4.75
N ASN A 177 4.64 -7.11 -5.65
CA ASN A 177 3.45 -7.94 -5.75
C ASN A 177 3.46 -9.01 -4.67
N TYR A 178 2.28 -9.26 -4.13
CA TYR A 178 2.06 -10.30 -3.13
C TYR A 178 1.83 -11.69 -3.76
N THR A 179 1.50 -11.77 -5.05
CA THR A 179 1.23 -13.04 -5.73
C THR A 179 2.52 -13.73 -6.19
N GLU A 180 2.45 -15.05 -6.37
CA GLU A 180 3.56 -15.88 -6.87
C GLU A 180 3.62 -15.93 -8.42
N THR A 181 3.25 -14.85 -9.11
CA THR A 181 3.17 -14.83 -10.59
C THR A 181 4.53 -15.11 -11.23
N LEU A 182 5.63 -14.59 -10.68
CA LEU A 182 6.99 -14.84 -11.19
C LEU A 182 7.41 -16.31 -11.03
N GLU A 183 7.10 -16.92 -9.89
CA GLU A 183 7.41 -18.32 -9.60
C GLU A 183 6.54 -19.28 -10.41
N VAL A 184 5.22 -19.05 -10.43
CA VAL A 184 4.27 -20.00 -11.02
C VAL A 184 4.20 -19.87 -12.54
N VAL A 185 4.16 -18.65 -13.08
CA VAL A 185 3.98 -18.42 -14.52
C VAL A 185 5.32 -18.43 -15.26
N TYR A 186 6.32 -17.76 -14.71
CA TYR A 186 7.63 -17.59 -15.34
C TYR A 186 8.71 -18.56 -14.86
N LYS A 187 8.40 -19.39 -13.86
CA LYS A 187 9.31 -20.41 -13.31
C LYS A 187 10.64 -19.81 -12.84
N ILE A 188 10.61 -18.57 -12.36
CA ILE A 188 11.76 -17.94 -11.73
C ILE A 188 11.98 -18.60 -10.37
N LYS A 189 13.25 -18.84 -10.03
CA LYS A 189 13.60 -19.45 -8.75
C LYS A 189 13.42 -18.44 -7.63
N GLN A 190 12.88 -18.89 -6.50
CA GLN A 190 12.68 -18.07 -5.31
C GLN A 190 13.96 -17.38 -4.82
N GLU A 191 15.13 -18.01 -4.98
CA GLU A 191 16.43 -17.41 -4.61
C GLU A 191 16.78 -16.13 -5.37
N ASN A 192 16.12 -15.87 -6.51
CA ASN A 192 16.30 -14.68 -7.32
C ASN A 192 15.19 -13.63 -7.12
N ILE A 193 14.22 -13.89 -6.25
CA ILE A 193 13.04 -13.03 -6.05
C ILE A 193 13.02 -12.53 -4.61
N CYS A 194 12.96 -11.22 -4.46
CA CYS A 194 12.72 -10.53 -3.20
C CYS A 194 11.31 -9.97 -3.20
N HIS A 195 10.40 -10.61 -2.47
CA HIS A 195 9.09 -10.06 -2.14
C HIS A 195 9.25 -9.09 -0.97
N ILE A 196 9.51 -7.82 -1.28
CA ILE A 196 9.91 -6.82 -0.28
C ILE A 196 8.85 -6.58 0.80
N HIS A 197 7.57 -6.78 0.44
CA HIS A 197 6.42 -6.63 1.32
C HIS A 197 5.74 -7.96 1.68
N GLY A 198 6.45 -9.08 1.48
CA GLY A 198 5.89 -10.41 1.68
C GLY A 198 5.02 -10.88 0.52
N LYS A 199 4.45 -12.08 0.68
CA LYS A 199 3.66 -12.75 -0.34
C LYS A 199 2.58 -13.64 0.24
N GLN A 200 1.75 -14.22 -0.62
CA GLN A 200 0.71 -15.18 -0.28
C GLN A 200 1.19 -16.23 0.74
N ASN A 201 0.34 -16.53 1.72
CA ASN A 201 0.56 -17.45 2.82
C ASN A 201 1.74 -17.07 3.74
N GLN A 202 2.19 -15.81 3.71
CA GLN A 202 3.19 -15.24 4.59
C GLN A 202 2.68 -13.92 5.20
N SER A 203 3.50 -13.29 6.04
CA SER A 203 3.21 -11.94 6.53
C SER A 203 3.24 -10.96 5.36
N ILE A 204 2.13 -10.26 5.15
CA ILE A 204 1.99 -9.19 4.15
C ILE A 204 2.19 -7.85 4.83
N ILE A 205 2.82 -6.92 4.12
CA ILE A 205 3.11 -5.57 4.59
C ILE A 205 2.37 -4.58 3.69
N LEU A 206 1.35 -3.93 4.24
CA LEU A 206 0.58 -2.86 3.61
C LEU A 206 0.55 -1.68 4.57
N GLY A 207 0.69 -0.46 4.07
CA GLY A 207 0.57 0.72 4.94
C GLY A 207 1.20 1.97 4.37
N HIS A 208 1.08 3.06 5.13
CA HIS A 208 1.60 4.38 4.74
C HIS A 208 3.07 4.58 5.11
N GLY A 209 3.73 5.52 4.42
CA GLY A 209 5.14 5.87 4.63
C GLY A 209 5.41 6.99 5.62
N LYS A 210 4.38 7.65 6.17
CA LYS A 210 4.55 8.80 7.07
C LYS A 210 5.39 8.44 8.30
N ARG A 211 6.39 9.28 8.58
CA ARG A 211 7.30 9.15 9.73
C ARG A 211 7.05 10.18 10.82
N ASP A 212 6.19 11.15 10.54
CA ASP A 212 5.91 12.27 11.44
C ASP A 212 5.15 11.79 12.68
N ASN A 213 5.26 12.56 13.76
CA ASN A 213 4.58 12.25 14.99
C ASN A 213 3.10 12.62 14.86
N TYR A 214 2.23 11.61 14.70
CA TYR A 214 0.79 11.78 14.48
C TYR A 214 0.10 12.59 15.60
N THR A 215 0.69 12.64 16.80
CA THR A 215 0.14 13.39 17.94
C THR A 215 -0.03 14.89 17.71
N GLU A 216 0.74 15.50 16.79
CA GLU A 216 0.68 16.95 16.55
C GLU A 216 -0.57 17.40 15.77
N THR A 217 -1.27 16.46 15.13
CA THR A 217 -2.50 16.75 14.37
C THR A 217 -3.78 16.47 15.15
N ILE A 218 -3.69 15.93 16.37
CA ILE A 218 -4.84 15.46 17.14
C ILE A 218 -5.44 16.62 17.92
N SER A 219 -6.72 16.91 17.62
CA SER A 219 -7.49 17.99 18.22
C SER A 219 -8.26 17.54 19.48
N ASN A 220 -8.68 16.27 19.52
CA ASN A 220 -9.54 15.72 20.55
C ASN A 220 -8.76 15.27 21.78
N ILE A 221 -8.93 15.97 22.92
CA ILE A 221 -8.25 15.65 24.19
C ILE A 221 -8.51 14.19 24.59
N GLY A 222 -7.47 13.49 25.05
CA GLY A 222 -7.55 12.09 25.48
C GLY A 222 -7.50 11.03 24.37
N SER A 223 -7.74 11.39 23.10
CA SER A 223 -7.70 10.44 21.97
C SER A 223 -6.30 10.10 21.46
N ALA A 224 -5.27 10.83 21.92
CA ALA A 224 -3.95 10.84 21.29
C ALA A 224 -3.24 9.49 21.26
N ASP A 225 -3.32 8.72 22.36
CA ASP A 225 -2.64 7.44 22.48
C ASP A 225 -3.24 6.41 21.52
N GLY A 226 -4.56 6.22 21.55
CA GLY A 226 -5.26 5.26 20.69
C GLY A 226 -5.13 5.58 19.19
N LEU A 227 -5.27 6.86 18.80
CA LEU A 227 -5.11 7.22 17.39
C LEU A 227 -3.64 7.11 16.91
N ASN A 228 -2.67 7.40 17.78
CA ASN A 228 -1.27 7.17 17.46
C ASN A 228 -0.94 5.68 17.35
N GLU A 229 -1.57 4.81 18.15
CA GLU A 229 -1.46 3.36 17.99
C GLU A 229 -2.01 2.91 16.62
N ILE A 230 -3.19 3.39 16.22
CA ILE A 230 -3.76 3.14 14.89
C ILE A 230 -2.79 3.58 13.78
N HIS A 231 -2.26 4.80 13.88
CA HIS A 231 -1.29 5.31 12.91
C HIS A 231 -0.05 4.41 12.82
N ASN A 232 0.45 3.90 13.95
CA ASN A 232 1.61 3.01 13.95
C ASN A 232 1.29 1.60 13.41
N ILE A 233 0.09 1.07 13.65
CA ILE A 233 -0.36 -0.22 13.08
C ILE A 233 -0.44 -0.14 11.55
N LEU A 234 -0.95 0.96 11.01
CA LEU A 234 -1.06 1.18 9.56
C LEU A 234 0.23 1.68 8.90
N ARG A 235 1.31 1.86 9.68
CA ARG A 235 2.58 2.33 9.16
C ARG A 235 3.36 1.20 8.51
N LYS A 236 3.81 1.43 7.28
CA LYS A 236 4.77 0.56 6.61
C LYS A 236 6.17 0.80 7.18
N ASP A 237 6.68 -0.13 7.98
CA ASP A 237 8.08 -0.08 8.46
C ASP A 237 9.07 -0.50 7.35
N THR A 238 9.37 0.47 6.47
CA THR A 238 10.30 0.27 5.36
C THR A 238 11.72 -0.04 5.82
N ASP A 239 12.13 0.49 6.98
CA ASP A 239 13.46 0.26 7.52
C ASP A 239 13.60 -1.20 7.97
N LYS A 240 12.53 -1.78 8.56
CA LYS A 240 12.47 -3.23 8.82
C LYS A 240 12.48 -4.04 7.53
N CYS A 241 11.74 -3.63 6.50
CA CYS A 241 11.74 -4.33 5.20
C CYS A 241 13.14 -4.38 4.59
N LEU A 242 13.89 -3.27 4.62
CA LEU A 242 15.29 -3.23 4.19
C LEU A 242 16.18 -4.15 5.03
N ARG A 243 16.06 -4.11 6.36
CA ARG A 243 16.84 -4.97 7.27
C ARG A 243 16.57 -6.45 7.02
N ASP A 244 15.31 -6.85 6.87
CA ASP A 244 14.95 -8.25 6.67
C ASP A 244 15.43 -8.78 5.31
N ASN A 245 15.52 -7.90 4.32
CA ASN A 245 15.94 -8.22 2.95
C ASN A 245 17.38 -7.79 2.62
N PHE A 246 18.21 -7.47 3.63
CA PHE A 246 19.55 -6.92 3.42
C PHE A 246 20.42 -7.77 2.49
N LYS A 247 20.28 -9.10 2.55
CA LYS A 247 21.05 -10.05 1.72
C LYS A 247 20.77 -9.86 0.22
N PHE A 248 19.53 -9.51 -0.13
CA PHE A 248 19.17 -9.25 -1.52
C PHE A 248 19.88 -8.00 -2.03
N PHE A 249 19.80 -6.89 -1.28
CA PHE A 249 20.43 -5.62 -1.65
C PHE A 249 21.96 -5.73 -1.70
N GLU A 250 22.59 -6.41 -0.73
CA GLU A 250 24.03 -6.70 -0.76
C GLU A 250 24.44 -7.58 -1.96
N ASN A 251 23.57 -8.50 -2.39
CA ASN A 251 23.83 -9.33 -3.56
C ASN A 251 23.82 -8.51 -4.87
N LEU A 252 23.09 -7.38 -4.94
CA LEU A 252 23.08 -6.51 -6.12
C LEU A 252 24.49 -5.98 -6.44
N SER A 253 25.27 -5.61 -5.42
CA SER A 253 26.66 -5.17 -5.58
C SER A 253 27.56 -6.25 -6.20
N ASN A 254 27.25 -7.53 -5.98
CA ASN A 254 28.03 -8.66 -6.47
C ASN A 254 27.63 -9.14 -7.88
N CYS A 255 26.41 -8.86 -8.33
CA CYS A 255 25.85 -9.44 -9.54
C CYS A 255 26.20 -8.71 -10.85
N ASN A 256 26.94 -7.60 -10.78
CA ASN A 256 27.30 -6.74 -11.93
C ASN A 256 26.06 -6.41 -12.78
N VAL A 257 25.13 -5.67 -12.17
CA VAL A 257 23.90 -5.20 -12.80
C VAL A 257 24.24 -4.19 -13.89
N SER A 258 23.74 -4.40 -15.12
CA SER A 258 23.92 -3.46 -16.22
C SER A 258 22.60 -2.88 -16.75
N LYS A 259 21.48 -3.51 -16.41
CA LYS A 259 20.14 -3.06 -16.82
C LYS A 259 19.15 -3.24 -15.68
N ILE A 260 18.30 -2.24 -15.51
CA ILE A 260 17.14 -2.30 -14.63
C ILE A 260 15.89 -2.24 -15.51
N TYR A 261 14.89 -3.08 -15.24
CA TYR A 261 13.61 -3.07 -15.92
C TYR A 261 12.50 -2.86 -14.90
N SER A 262 11.76 -1.76 -15.02
CA SER A 262 10.54 -1.55 -14.23
C SER A 262 9.31 -2.04 -15.00
N TYR A 263 8.41 -2.76 -14.35
CA TYR A 263 7.14 -3.20 -14.94
C TYR A 263 6.00 -3.06 -13.93
N GLY A 264 5.06 -2.15 -14.20
CA GLY A 264 3.86 -1.98 -13.40
C GLY A 264 4.12 -1.45 -11.99
N PHE A 265 5.31 -0.90 -11.77
CA PHE A 265 5.71 -0.27 -10.53
C PHE A 265 5.22 1.19 -10.51
N SER A 266 4.58 1.60 -9.41
CA SER A 266 3.91 2.90 -9.29
C SER A 266 4.83 4.06 -8.93
N PHE A 267 6.04 3.79 -8.45
CA PHE A 267 6.99 4.81 -7.96
C PHE A 267 6.45 5.66 -6.81
N ASN A 268 5.55 5.12 -5.99
CA ASN A 268 5.04 5.83 -4.82
C ASN A 268 6.16 6.21 -3.83
N ASP A 269 6.04 7.38 -3.20
CA ASP A 269 7.03 7.93 -2.28
C ASP A 269 7.39 6.98 -1.13
N VAL A 270 6.41 6.19 -0.66
CA VAL A 270 6.60 5.19 0.39
C VAL A 270 7.64 4.13 0.02
N ASP A 271 7.79 3.82 -1.28
CA ASP A 271 8.70 2.80 -1.79
C ASP A 271 10.03 3.37 -2.29
N ALA A 272 10.17 4.70 -2.33
CA ALA A 272 11.37 5.40 -2.79
C ALA A 272 12.63 4.98 -2.02
N VAL A 273 12.49 4.57 -0.76
CA VAL A 273 13.57 4.04 0.08
C VAL A 273 14.26 2.81 -0.53
N TYR A 274 13.52 1.92 -1.20
CA TYR A 274 14.09 0.74 -1.84
C TYR A 274 14.85 1.11 -3.13
N LEU A 275 14.38 2.13 -3.86
CA LEU A 275 15.05 2.62 -5.06
C LEU A 275 16.35 3.35 -4.71
N ARG A 276 16.35 4.12 -3.62
CA ARG A 276 17.58 4.71 -3.05
C ARG A 276 18.59 3.63 -2.68
N GLU A 277 18.15 2.60 -1.95
CA GLU A 277 19.01 1.47 -1.59
C GLU A 277 19.60 0.79 -2.85
N ILE A 278 18.80 0.56 -3.90
CA ILE A 278 19.32 0.03 -5.18
C ILE A 278 20.42 0.94 -5.74
N CYS A 279 20.19 2.25 -5.81
CA CYS A 279 21.13 3.21 -6.36
C CYS A 279 22.43 3.29 -5.55
N GLU A 280 22.37 3.07 -4.24
CA GLU A 280 23.55 3.01 -3.37
C GLU A 280 24.37 1.71 -3.57
N LYS A 281 23.71 0.59 -3.91
CA LYS A 281 24.38 -0.73 -4.04
C LYS A 281 25.02 -0.98 -5.39
N ILE A 282 24.71 -0.20 -6.43
CA ILE A 282 25.20 -0.43 -7.79
C ILE A 282 25.89 0.81 -8.37
N ASP A 283 26.82 0.57 -9.30
CA ASP A 283 27.45 1.64 -10.10
C ASP A 283 26.46 2.12 -11.17
N THR A 284 25.59 3.07 -10.81
CA THR A 284 24.46 3.49 -11.65
C THR A 284 24.88 4.14 -12.96
N GLU A 285 26.07 4.75 -13.05
CA GLU A 285 26.58 5.39 -14.29
C GLU A 285 26.67 4.41 -15.47
N LYS A 286 26.90 3.13 -15.18
CA LYS A 286 27.03 2.05 -16.19
C LYS A 286 25.71 1.32 -16.46
N VAL A 287 24.63 1.73 -15.81
CA VAL A 287 23.33 1.07 -15.86
C VAL A 287 22.39 1.83 -16.80
N THR A 288 21.53 1.08 -17.49
CA THR A 288 20.37 1.67 -18.17
C THR A 288 19.09 1.23 -17.47
N TRP A 289 18.26 2.18 -17.04
CA TRP A 289 16.94 1.91 -16.47
C TRP A 289 15.90 1.95 -17.59
N TYR A 290 15.16 0.86 -17.74
CA TYR A 290 14.13 0.69 -18.76
C TYR A 290 12.74 0.76 -18.13
N PHE A 291 11.90 1.66 -18.65
CA PHE A 291 10.50 1.76 -18.30
C PHE A 291 9.63 0.96 -19.27
N ASN A 292 8.61 0.28 -18.75
CA ASN A 292 7.61 -0.31 -19.62
C ASN A 292 6.77 0.81 -20.26
N ASP A 293 6.54 0.74 -21.57
CA ASP A 293 5.88 1.80 -22.34
C ASP A 293 4.34 1.78 -22.28
N TYR A 294 3.75 0.86 -21.51
CA TYR A 294 2.31 0.79 -21.33
C TYR A 294 1.79 2.05 -20.61
N ASN A 295 0.96 2.84 -21.31
CA ASN A 295 0.42 4.13 -20.84
C ASN A 295 1.50 5.14 -20.39
N LEU A 296 2.73 5.00 -20.87
CA LEU A 296 3.82 5.93 -20.53
C LEU A 296 3.85 7.10 -21.52
N SER A 297 3.40 8.27 -21.07
CA SER A 297 3.57 9.51 -21.84
C SER A 297 4.99 10.06 -21.64
N GLU A 298 5.46 10.88 -22.57
CA GLU A 298 6.77 11.55 -22.46
C GLU A 298 6.87 12.41 -21.19
N VAL A 299 5.78 13.11 -20.83
CA VAL A 299 5.70 13.91 -19.60
C VAL A 299 5.85 13.01 -18.36
N HIS A 300 5.14 11.88 -18.33
CA HIS A 300 5.23 10.94 -17.22
C HIS A 300 6.63 10.34 -17.11
N GLN A 301 7.25 9.97 -18.24
CA GLN A 301 8.62 9.47 -18.25
C GLN A 301 9.61 10.49 -17.66
N ASN A 302 9.52 11.76 -18.04
CA ASN A 302 10.41 12.80 -17.52
C ASN A 302 10.30 12.94 -15.99
N VAL A 303 9.09 12.84 -15.43
CA VAL A 303 8.87 12.87 -13.97
C VAL A 303 9.58 11.69 -13.30
N LEU A 304 9.40 10.47 -13.81
CA LEU A 304 10.06 9.27 -13.27
C LEU A 304 11.59 9.36 -13.37
N GLU A 305 12.12 9.93 -14.46
CA GLU A 305 13.55 10.15 -14.63
C GLU A 305 14.10 11.13 -13.60
N GLU A 306 13.39 12.23 -13.32
CA GLU A 306 13.74 13.23 -12.29
C GLU A 306 13.68 12.63 -10.88
N GLU A 307 12.66 11.84 -10.58
CA GLU A 307 12.54 11.12 -9.30
C GLU A 307 13.72 10.16 -9.10
N LEU A 308 14.04 9.33 -10.09
CA LEU A 308 15.20 8.43 -10.01
C LEU A 308 16.52 9.19 -9.88
N ARG A 309 16.68 10.35 -10.55
CA ARG A 309 17.84 11.23 -10.30
C ARG A 309 17.90 11.69 -8.85
N SER A 310 16.76 12.08 -8.27
CA SER A 310 16.68 12.49 -6.86
C SER A 310 17.04 11.36 -5.90
N TYR A 311 16.87 10.10 -6.31
CA TYR A 311 17.25 8.91 -5.54
C TYR A 311 18.71 8.49 -5.75
N GLY A 312 19.47 9.20 -6.58
CA GLY A 312 20.90 8.95 -6.81
C GLY A 312 21.23 8.17 -8.07
N PHE A 313 20.25 7.89 -8.95
CA PHE A 313 20.52 7.20 -10.22
C PHE A 313 21.25 8.13 -11.21
N GLN A 314 22.40 7.71 -11.75
CA GLN A 314 23.21 8.51 -12.68
C GLN A 314 23.34 7.88 -14.08
N GLY A 315 22.67 6.76 -14.32
CA GLY A 315 22.73 6.01 -15.57
C GLY A 315 21.87 6.57 -16.70
N ASN A 316 21.72 5.78 -17.76
CA ASN A 316 20.88 6.12 -18.90
C ASN A 316 19.44 5.62 -18.70
N TYR A 317 18.52 6.17 -19.48
CA TYR A 317 17.12 5.74 -19.51
C TYR A 317 16.77 5.14 -20.87
N GLY A 318 15.75 4.28 -20.87
CA GLY A 318 15.17 3.71 -22.07
C GLY A 318 13.78 3.18 -21.82
N THR A 319 13.12 2.70 -22.87
CA THR A 319 11.79 2.11 -22.79
C THR A 319 11.77 0.71 -23.41
N TYR A 320 10.77 -0.08 -23.04
CA TYR A 320 10.53 -1.38 -23.65
C TYR A 320 9.04 -1.74 -23.64
N SER A 321 8.64 -2.48 -24.67
CA SER A 321 7.27 -2.95 -24.81
C SER A 321 7.12 -4.40 -24.36
N VAL A 322 5.93 -4.69 -23.83
CA VAL A 322 5.41 -6.03 -23.62
C VAL A 322 4.01 -6.03 -24.22
N ASN A 323 3.80 -6.77 -25.31
CA ASN A 323 2.47 -6.86 -25.91
C ASN A 323 1.51 -7.51 -24.92
N LEU A 324 0.36 -6.86 -24.69
CA LEU A 324 -0.66 -7.31 -23.74
C LEU A 324 -1.37 -8.57 -24.18
#